data_AF-A0A947FAI8-F1
#
_entry.id   AF-A0A947FAI8-F1
#
_cell.length_a   1.000
_cell.length_b   1.000
_cell.length_c   1.000
_cell.angle_alpha   90.00
_cell.angle_beta   90.00
_cell.angle_gamma   90.00
#
_symmetry.space_group_name_H-M   'P 1'
#
loop_
_entity.id
_entity.type
_entity.pdbx_description
1 polymer ?
#
loop_
_entity_poly.entity_id
_entity_poly.type
_entity_poly.pdbx_seq_one_letter_code
_entity_poly.pdbx_strand_id
1 'polypeptide(L)' 'MYLNREEKKISKRKCILDAAMRLFSKNGYEQTSIEELAREAGIGKGTVYSYF' A
#
# COMPACT_ATOMS: atom_id res chain seq x y z
N MET A 1 23.85 3.49 4.12
CA MET A 1 23.18 4.55 3.35
C MET A 1 21.72 4.60 3.78
N TYR A 2 21.27 5.69 4.42
CA TYR A 2 19.86 5.86 4.75
C TYR A 2 19.14 6.41 3.51
N LEU A 3 18.09 5.74 3.02
CA LEU A 3 17.24 6.29 1.96
C LEU A 3 16.70 7.67 2.38
N ASN A 4 16.74 8.61 1.44
CA ASN A 4 16.14 9.94 1.60
C ASN A 4 14.63 9.80 1.93
N ARG A 5 14.06 10.77 2.65
CA ARG A 5 12.62 10.82 2.96
C ARG A 5 11.75 10.68 1.70
N GLU A 6 12.16 11.30 0.60
CA GLU A 6 11.45 11.21 -0.68
C GLU A 6 11.51 9.80 -1.29
N GLU A 7 12.67 9.14 -1.26
CA GLU A 7 12.82 7.77 -1.76
C GLU A 7 12.00 6.77 -0.93
N LYS A 8 11.97 6.94 0.40
CA LYS A 8 11.11 6.14 1.28
C LYS A 8 9.64 6.34 0.95
N LYS A 9 9.23 7.57 0.60
CA LYS A 9 7.85 7.89 0.22
C LYS A 9 7.49 7.21 -1.09
N ILE A 10 8.34 7.30 -2.11
CA ILE A 10 8.14 6.62 -3.40
C ILE A 10 8.06 5.11 -3.21
N SER A 11 8.97 4.52 -2.44
CA SER A 11 8.97 3.09 -2.16
C SER A 11 7.69 2.62 -1.46
N LYS A 12 7.19 3.37 -0.49
CA LYS A 12 5.93 3.04 0.20
C LYS A 12 4.73 3.13 -0.72
N ARG A 13 4.63 4.19 -1.53
CA ARG A 13 3.56 4.34 -2.51
C ARG A 13 3.55 3.17 -3.50
N LYS A 14 4.73 2.73 -3.96
CA LYS A 14 4.87 1.58 -4.85
C LYS A 14 4.40 0.29 -4.19
N CYS A 15 4.81 0.01 -2.93
CA CYS A 15 4.32 -1.15 -2.18
C CYS A 15 2.79 -1.16 -2.04
N ILE A 16 2.17 0.00 -1.77
CA ILE A 16 0.71 0.12 -1.65
C ILE A 16 0.03 -0.25 -2.97
N LEU A 17 0.52 0.30 -4.08
CA LEU A 17 -0.04 0.03 -5.41
C LEU A 17 0.13 -1.45 -5.82
N ASP A 18 1.31 -2.03 -5.58
CA ASP A 18 1.58 -3.44 -5.90
C ASP A 18 0.71 -4.40 -5.07
N ALA A 19 0.46 -4.07 -3.80
CA ALA A 19 -0.47 -4.83 -2.96
C ALA A 19 -1.92 -4.67 -3.42
N ALA A 20 -2.32 -3.44 -3.78
CA ALA A 20 -3.67 -3.15 -4.27
C ALA A 20 -3.95 -3.89 -5.58
N MET A 21 -3.04 -3.85 -6.55
CA MET A 21 -3.21 -4.59 -7.80
C MET A 21 -3.38 -6.08 -7.56
N ARG A 22 -2.58 -6.69 -6.67
CA ARG A 22 -2.70 -8.11 -6.34
C ARG A 22 -4.04 -8.46 -5.70
N LEU A 23 -4.49 -7.66 -4.74
CA LEU A 23 -5.77 -7.89 -4.07
C LEU A 23 -6.95 -7.64 -5.01
N PHE A 24 -6.92 -6.58 -5.80
CA PHE A 24 -7.96 -6.29 -6.79
C PHE A 24 -8.06 -7.37 -7.85
N SER A 25 -6.93 -7.91 -8.34
CA SER A 25 -6.95 -9.03 -9.29
C SER A 25 -7.45 -10.33 -8.68
N LYS A 26 -7.28 -10.54 -7.36
CA LYS A 26 -7.67 -11.79 -6.68
C LYS A 26 -9.12 -11.77 -6.21
N ASN A 27 -9.56 -10.66 -5.61
CA ASN A 27 -10.82 -10.55 -4.89
C ASN A 27 -11.80 -9.58 -5.58
N GLY A 28 -11.34 -8.80 -6.57
CA GLY A 28 -12.09 -7.67 -7.10
C GLY A 28 -11.90 -6.39 -6.27
N TYR A 29 -12.20 -5.25 -6.90
CA TYR A 29 -12.03 -3.93 -6.29
C TYR A 29 -12.93 -3.73 -5.06
N GLU A 30 -14.22 -4.06 -5.17
CA GLU A 30 -15.20 -3.81 -4.11
C GLU A 30 -15.03 -4.69 -2.87
N GLN A 31 -14.46 -5.89 -3.03
CA GLN A 31 -14.23 -6.82 -1.92
C GLN A 31 -12.89 -6.59 -1.22
N THR A 32 -12.04 -5.69 -1.72
CA THR A 32 -10.74 -5.43 -1.12
C THR A 32 -10.84 -4.31 -0.09
N SER A 33 -10.63 -4.64 1.18
CA SER A 33 -10.64 -3.64 2.26
C SER A 33 -9.29 -2.93 2.43
N ILE A 34 -9.31 -1.68 2.92
CA ILE A 34 -8.07 -0.95 3.28
C ILE A 34 -7.28 -1.67 4.37
N GLU A 35 -7.96 -2.44 5.22
CA GLU A 35 -7.31 -3.26 6.25
C GLU A 35 -6.48 -4.40 5.64
N GLU A 36 -7.04 -5.12 4.69
CA GLU A 36 -6.32 -6.16 3.95
C GLU A 36 -5.19 -5.58 3.12
N LEU A 37 -5.43 -4.43 2.48
CA LEU A 37 -4.41 -3.72 1.71
C LEU A 37 -3.22 -3.31 2.60
N ALA A 38 -3.49 -2.71 3.76
CA ALA A 38 -2.46 -2.30 4.70
C ALA A 38 -1.66 -3.50 5.20
N ARG A 39 -2.34 -4.61 5.52
CA ARG A 39 -1.72 -5.87 5.94
C ARG A 39 -0.83 -6.45 4.85
N GLU A 40 -1.33 -6.54 3.62
CA GLU A 40 -0.59 -7.08 2.46
C GLU A 40 0.62 -6.21 2.09
N ALA A 41 0.49 -4.89 2.20
CA ALA A 41 1.58 -3.95 1.95
C ALA A 41 2.57 -3.82 3.12
N GLY A 42 2.31 -4.46 4.27
CA GLY A 42 3.16 -4.38 5.46
C GLY A 42 3.24 -2.99 6.09
N ILE A 43 2.15 -2.21 6.01
CA ILE A 43 2.06 -0.85 6.53
C ILE A 43 0.86 -0.66 7.46
N GLY A 44 0.85 0.45 8.22
CA GLY A 44 -0.32 0.83 9.01
C GLY A 44 -1.44 1.41 8.13
N LYS A 45 -2.71 1.20 8.52
CA LYS A 45 -3.88 1.79 7.84
C LYS A 45 -3.77 3.31 7.65
N GLY A 46 -3.30 4.02 8.68
CA GLY A 46 -3.08 5.47 8.60
C GLY A 46 -2.03 5.88 7.57
N THR A 47 -1.08 4.98 7.23
CA THR A 47 -0.14 5.23 6.13
C THR A 47 -0.84 5.12 4.77
N VAL A 48 -1.84 4.26 4.61
CA VAL A 48 -2.64 4.20 3.38
C VAL A 48 -3.37 5.55 3.18
N TYR A 49 -4.12 5.99 4.19
CA TYR A 49 -4.86 7.26 4.17
C TYR A 49 -3.98 8.52 4.06
N SER A 50 -2.71 8.44 4.48
CA SER A 50 -1.77 9.56 4.32
C SER A 50 -1.25 9.70 2.89
N TYR A 51 -1.40 8.68 2.06
CA TYR A 51 -0.90 8.65 0.68
C TYR A 51 -2.04 8.76 -0.36
N PHE A 52 -3.26 8.37 0.01
CA PHE A 52 -4.47 8.36 -0.81
C PHE A 52 -5.66 8.79 0.04
#